data_AF-A0A5C8VII4-F1
#
_entry.id   AF-A0A5C8VII4-F1
#
_cell.length_a   1.000
_cell.length_b   1.000
_cell.length_c   1.000
_cell.angle_alpha   90.00
_cell.angle_beta   90.00
_cell.angle_gamma   90.00
#
_symmetry.space_group_name_H-M   'P 1'
#
loop_
_entity.id
_entity.type
_entity.pdbx_description
1 polymer ?
#
loop_
_entity_poly.entity_id
_entity_poly.type
_entity_poly.pdbx_seq_one_letter_code
_entity_poly.pdbx_strand_id
1 'polypeptide(L)'
;MLKDQALRGAVLGVQSALEMLSDPRNLQRLCVPDSRPGYARVERKLRGLGKKNHLQVGVVALWPMVHDQIFQVGGRAYNFSLRTPNRLDDCDIVFINWNYFYGQPERLREVVASLHDDETKPRVGVIWLIDHHHEFEQSLRLAFEFDYYVHAHPTRVDYLHSVARNCLGLLPCCFGQWAPLEINQFAAKYMGGPRVDALYGGFRGYNDAFSREAFLRTAIERIPGNNLFIIPYDEPNESHRYFSKSGEEQFQEWCRHKTSAVLAVNEDVPIRLFDALATGQIPIVSDDVQSLEMVVPPADQLALPVLRYRAGDVDDLERVHREAVHLFDADGEAGAWRRHRYAVAQHSYVARLRTLAEMLEVKISGSLGHPEGEEVIDRPTDNAEIPLPVLREMRLTPVETIMAEEIPPGLSAVSCDVFDEVAALESRLAIAEEREAAMRIVMRALIVSLRPFGLDRSRFKRCLEEEGQDTPNDGPAAIRHTVLYQEARRVLREAR
;
A
#
# COMPACT_ATOMS: atom_id res chain seq x y z
N MET A 1 -19.49 -5.57 -18.97
CA MET A 1 -18.33 -6.47 -18.81
C MET A 1 -17.29 -5.94 -17.82
N LEU A 2 -16.94 -4.65 -17.80
CA LEU A 2 -15.90 -4.09 -16.88
C LEU A 2 -16.24 -4.17 -15.37
N LYS A 3 -17.51 -4.11 -14.97
CA LYS A 3 -17.94 -4.27 -13.56
C LYS A 3 -17.73 -5.69 -12.99
N ASP A 4 -17.57 -6.69 -13.86
CA ASP A 4 -17.55 -8.11 -13.46
C ASP A 4 -16.16 -8.59 -13.02
N GLN A 5 -15.08 -7.89 -13.39
CA GLN A 5 -13.69 -8.26 -13.10
C GLN A 5 -13.15 -7.68 -11.78
N ALA A 6 -13.43 -6.40 -11.47
CA ALA A 6 -13.16 -5.84 -10.14
C ALA A 6 -13.96 -6.59 -9.05
N LEU A 7 -15.16 -7.08 -9.40
CA LEU A 7 -15.92 -8.00 -8.57
C LEU A 7 -15.13 -9.30 -8.32
N ARG A 8 -14.54 -9.95 -9.34
CA ARG A 8 -13.77 -11.20 -9.17
C ARG A 8 -12.59 -11.08 -8.20
N GLY A 9 -11.85 -9.97 -8.18
CA GLY A 9 -10.77 -9.75 -7.21
C GLY A 9 -11.27 -9.67 -5.76
N ALA A 10 -12.40 -8.98 -5.55
CA ALA A 10 -13.08 -9.00 -4.26
C ALA A 10 -13.73 -10.37 -3.95
N VAL A 11 -14.08 -11.19 -4.97
CA VAL A 11 -14.62 -12.56 -4.77
C VAL A 11 -13.48 -13.40 -4.24
N LEU A 12 -12.31 -13.24 -4.85
CA LEU A 12 -10.98 -13.68 -4.43
C LEU A 12 -10.81 -13.59 -2.91
N GLY A 13 -10.77 -12.35 -2.45
CA GLY A 13 -10.51 -12.02 -1.05
C GLY A 13 -11.57 -12.53 -0.08
N VAL A 14 -12.86 -12.43 -0.43
CA VAL A 14 -13.97 -12.88 0.43
C VAL A 14 -14.05 -14.41 0.48
N GLN A 15 -13.82 -15.09 -0.64
CA GLN A 15 -13.83 -16.55 -0.73
C GLN A 15 -12.64 -17.15 0.01
N SER A 16 -11.44 -16.60 -0.15
CA SER A 16 -10.27 -16.99 0.63
C SER A 16 -10.44 -16.70 2.13
N ALA A 17 -11.04 -15.57 2.51
CA ALA A 17 -11.39 -15.30 3.91
C ALA A 17 -12.43 -16.29 4.45
N LEU A 18 -13.43 -16.66 3.65
CA LEU A 18 -14.45 -17.65 3.98
C LEU A 18 -13.87 -19.07 4.09
N GLU A 19 -12.96 -19.45 3.20
CA GLU A 19 -12.24 -20.73 3.23
C GLU A 19 -11.35 -20.81 4.47
N MET A 20 -10.62 -19.74 4.78
CA MET A 20 -9.85 -19.61 6.02
C MET A 20 -10.75 -19.75 7.26
N LEU A 21 -11.91 -19.09 7.26
CA LEU A 21 -12.91 -19.19 8.33
C LEU A 21 -13.70 -20.50 8.33
N SER A 22 -13.59 -21.34 7.29
CA SER A 22 -14.29 -22.62 7.21
C SER A 22 -13.46 -23.78 7.78
N ASP A 23 -12.14 -23.63 7.93
CA ASP A 23 -11.31 -24.58 8.68
C ASP A 23 -11.55 -24.39 10.19
N PRO A 24 -12.11 -25.39 10.90
CA PRO A 24 -12.38 -25.31 12.34
C PRO A 24 -11.14 -24.99 13.18
N ARG A 25 -9.93 -25.32 12.69
CA ARG A 25 -8.66 -25.02 13.37
C ARG A 25 -8.32 -23.53 13.30
N ASN A 26 -8.66 -22.86 12.20
CA ASN A 26 -8.49 -21.43 12.05
C ASN A 26 -9.53 -20.67 12.88
N LEU A 27 -10.79 -21.12 12.87
CA LEU A 27 -11.82 -20.60 13.78
C LEU A 27 -11.44 -20.77 15.25
N GLN A 28 -10.89 -21.91 15.66
CA GLN A 28 -10.38 -22.10 17.03
C GLN A 28 -9.22 -21.15 17.38
N ARG A 29 -8.36 -20.79 16.41
CA ARG A 29 -7.29 -19.80 16.62
C ARG A 29 -7.81 -18.37 16.64
N LEU A 30 -8.88 -18.08 15.91
CA LEU A 30 -9.49 -16.74 15.81
C LEU A 30 -10.46 -16.44 16.96
N CYS A 31 -11.24 -17.42 17.40
CA CYS A 31 -12.36 -17.29 18.35
C CYS A 31 -11.99 -17.44 19.84
N VAL A 32 -10.71 -17.29 20.21
CA VAL A 32 -10.34 -17.16 21.64
C VAL A 32 -9.88 -15.73 21.89
N PRO A 33 -10.77 -14.83 22.38
CA PRO A 33 -10.48 -13.41 22.50
C PRO A 33 -9.57 -13.05 23.69
N ASP A 34 -9.65 -13.81 24.80
CA ASP A 34 -9.05 -13.38 26.09
C ASP A 34 -7.90 -14.23 26.61
N SER A 35 -7.58 -15.37 25.99
CA SER A 35 -6.48 -16.22 26.45
C SER A 35 -5.27 -16.19 25.52
N ARG A 36 -5.17 -15.24 24.59
CA ARG A 36 -4.02 -15.18 23.67
C ARG A 36 -2.78 -14.78 24.49
N PRO A 37 -1.82 -15.70 24.71
CA PRO A 37 -0.57 -15.36 25.39
C PRO A 37 0.27 -14.33 24.61
N GLY A 38 -0.16 -13.99 23.38
CA GLY A 38 0.51 -13.11 22.45
C GLY A 38 0.68 -11.66 22.91
N TYR A 39 -0.37 -11.00 23.44
CA TYR A 39 -0.24 -9.55 23.72
C TYR A 39 0.70 -9.27 24.89
N ALA A 40 0.48 -9.93 26.04
CA ALA A 40 1.38 -9.84 27.19
C ALA A 40 2.82 -10.24 26.85
N ARG A 41 2.99 -11.20 25.91
CA ARG A 41 4.30 -11.59 25.39
C ARG A 41 4.94 -10.49 24.54
N VAL A 42 4.18 -9.87 23.63
CA VAL A 42 4.65 -8.77 22.77
C VAL A 42 5.04 -7.56 23.62
N GLU A 43 4.25 -7.21 24.63
CA GLU A 43 4.61 -6.15 25.56
C GLU A 43 5.89 -6.46 26.35
N ARG A 44 6.05 -7.70 26.82
CA ARG A 44 7.26 -8.14 27.52
C ARG A 44 8.49 -8.01 26.61
N LYS A 45 8.36 -8.39 25.33
CA LYS A 45 9.39 -8.16 24.30
C LYS A 45 9.73 -6.67 24.19
N LEU A 46 8.74 -5.80 24.01
CA LEU A 46 8.93 -4.35 23.89
C LEU A 46 9.59 -3.73 25.12
N ARG A 47 9.14 -4.07 26.34
CA ARG A 47 9.77 -3.62 27.59
C ARG A 47 11.22 -4.06 27.69
N GLY A 48 11.54 -5.26 27.19
CA GLY A 48 12.91 -5.74 27.05
C GLY A 48 13.75 -4.90 26.09
N LEU A 49 13.18 -4.53 24.93
CA LEU A 49 13.84 -3.63 23.97
C LEU A 49 14.04 -2.21 24.51
N GLY A 50 13.09 -1.70 25.30
CA GLY A 50 13.14 -0.36 25.89
C GLY A 50 14.37 -0.12 26.78
N LYS A 51 14.95 -1.19 27.34
CA LYS A 51 16.16 -1.15 28.18
C LYS A 51 17.47 -1.08 27.37
N LYS A 52 17.41 -1.21 26.04
CA LYS A 52 18.58 -1.23 25.15
C LYS A 52 18.75 0.12 24.47
N ASN A 53 20.00 0.58 24.38
CA ASN A 53 20.37 1.78 23.61
C ASN A 53 20.80 1.45 22.17
N HIS A 54 21.03 0.18 21.89
CA HIS A 54 21.40 -0.34 20.57
C HIS A 54 20.50 -1.54 20.27
N LEU A 55 19.83 -1.50 19.12
CA LEU A 55 18.98 -2.58 18.63
C LEU A 55 19.52 -3.10 17.32
N GLN A 56 19.72 -4.42 17.24
CA GLN A 56 20.03 -5.10 15.99
C GLN A 56 18.74 -5.47 15.27
N VAL A 57 18.54 -4.98 14.05
CA VAL A 57 17.38 -5.29 13.21
C VAL A 57 17.81 -6.17 12.04
N GLY A 58 17.39 -7.42 12.06
CA GLY A 58 17.60 -8.35 10.96
C GLY A 58 16.56 -8.14 9.87
N VAL A 59 16.99 -7.74 8.67
CA VAL A 59 16.09 -7.57 7.52
C VAL A 59 16.13 -8.84 6.68
N VAL A 60 14.98 -9.46 6.47
CA VAL A 60 14.80 -10.62 5.57
C VAL A 60 13.95 -10.16 4.39
N ALA A 61 14.59 -9.88 3.26
CA ALA A 61 13.94 -9.29 2.10
C ALA A 61 14.51 -9.84 0.78
N LEU A 62 13.70 -9.76 -0.29
CA LEU A 62 14.06 -10.20 -1.65
C LEU A 62 15.08 -9.29 -2.32
N TRP A 63 15.14 -8.03 -1.92
CA TRP A 63 16.00 -7.07 -2.56
C TRP A 63 17.34 -7.04 -1.83
N PRO A 64 18.46 -7.41 -2.50
CA PRO A 64 19.81 -7.38 -1.93
C PRO A 64 20.32 -5.95 -1.64
N MET A 65 19.42 -4.97 -1.61
CA MET A 65 19.68 -3.53 -1.56
C MET A 65 19.87 -2.97 -0.16
N VAL A 66 19.83 -3.83 0.86
CA VAL A 66 20.05 -3.42 2.25
C VAL A 66 21.51 -3.68 2.61
N HIS A 67 22.35 -2.66 2.42
CA HIS A 67 23.61 -2.58 3.14
C HIS A 67 23.33 -2.26 4.61
N ASP A 68 24.30 -2.52 5.49
CA ASP A 68 24.17 -2.17 6.90
C ASP A 68 23.84 -0.68 7.04
N GLN A 69 22.73 -0.37 7.72
CA GLN A 69 22.27 0.99 7.98
C GLN A 69 22.14 1.22 9.48
N ILE A 70 22.62 2.35 9.96
CA ILE A 70 22.45 2.76 11.36
C ILE A 70 21.65 4.05 11.40
N PHE A 71 20.53 4.04 12.14
CA PHE A 71 19.74 5.23 12.40
C PHE A 71 19.74 5.57 13.89
N GLN A 72 19.81 6.85 14.22
CA GLN A 72 19.62 7.36 15.57
C GLN A 72 18.20 7.92 15.67
N VAL A 73 17.35 7.30 16.49
CA VAL A 73 15.94 7.67 16.66
C VAL A 73 15.63 7.65 18.15
N GLY A 74 15.09 8.74 18.70
CA GLY A 74 14.76 8.83 20.13
C GLY A 74 15.95 8.60 21.09
N GLY A 75 17.19 8.82 20.64
CA GLY A 75 18.40 8.54 21.42
C GLY A 75 18.85 7.07 21.41
N ARG A 76 18.18 6.21 20.64
CA ARG A 76 18.51 4.79 20.43
C ARG A 76 19.09 4.57 19.04
N ALA A 77 20.09 3.71 18.95
CA ALA A 77 20.68 3.27 17.70
C ALA A 77 19.95 2.03 17.16
N TYR A 78 19.46 2.10 15.92
CA TYR A 78 18.88 0.98 15.19
C TYR A 78 19.84 0.55 14.08
N ASN A 79 20.43 -0.64 14.22
CA ASN A 79 21.36 -1.21 13.26
C ASN A 79 20.66 -2.25 12.38
N PHE A 80 20.31 -1.86 11.16
CA PHE A 80 19.69 -2.72 10.17
C PHE A 80 20.76 -3.46 9.37
N SER A 81 20.60 -4.77 9.24
CA SER A 81 21.50 -5.63 8.47
C SER A 81 20.71 -6.69 7.73
N LEU A 82 21.10 -7.00 6.49
CA LEU A 82 20.50 -8.12 5.73
C LEU A 82 20.83 -9.46 6.42
N ARG A 83 19.81 -10.29 6.65
CA ARG A 83 19.95 -11.60 7.27
C ARG A 83 19.34 -12.69 6.41
N THR A 84 19.90 -13.88 6.54
CA THR A 84 19.27 -15.10 6.05
C THR A 84 18.28 -15.63 7.09
N PRO A 85 17.21 -16.35 6.69
CA PRO A 85 16.25 -16.96 7.61
C PRO A 85 16.85 -17.76 8.78
N ASN A 86 18.02 -18.38 8.57
CA ASN A 86 18.72 -19.19 9.55
C ASN A 86 19.78 -18.45 10.39
N ARG A 87 19.87 -17.12 10.28
CA ARG A 87 20.86 -16.29 11.00
C ARG A 87 20.19 -15.09 11.66
N LEU A 88 19.29 -15.39 12.59
CA LEU A 88 18.51 -14.38 13.32
C LEU A 88 18.92 -14.28 14.80
N ASP A 89 19.82 -15.14 15.28
CA ASP A 89 20.13 -15.36 16.70
C ASP A 89 20.66 -14.14 17.47
N ASP A 90 21.17 -13.13 16.77
CA ASP A 90 21.70 -11.87 17.31
C ASP A 90 20.77 -10.65 17.13
N CYS A 91 19.65 -10.80 16.40
CA CYS A 91 18.72 -9.72 16.08
C CYS A 91 17.70 -9.44 17.20
N ASP A 92 17.58 -8.21 17.68
CA ASP A 92 16.52 -7.84 18.63
C ASP A 92 15.14 -7.79 17.96
N ILE A 93 15.14 -7.36 16.70
CA ILE A 93 13.96 -7.22 15.85
C ILE A 93 14.24 -7.95 14.53
N VAL A 94 13.24 -8.63 14.00
CA VAL A 94 13.29 -9.22 12.65
C VAL A 94 12.23 -8.53 11.80
N PHE A 95 12.67 -7.84 10.75
CA PHE A 95 11.80 -7.18 9.78
C PHE A 95 11.76 -7.96 8.48
N ILE A 96 10.56 -8.26 8.00
CA ILE A 96 10.35 -9.10 6.83
C ILE A 96 9.54 -8.37 5.77
N ASN A 97 10.02 -8.40 4.53
CA ASN A 97 9.19 -8.14 3.36
C ASN A 97 8.58 -9.47 2.89
N TRP A 98 7.24 -9.60 2.97
CA TRP A 98 6.59 -10.89 2.70
C TRP A 98 6.80 -11.40 1.26
N ASN A 99 6.99 -10.50 0.28
CA ASN A 99 7.27 -10.86 -1.11
C ASN A 99 8.53 -11.74 -1.25
N TYR A 100 9.43 -11.73 -0.25
CA TYR A 100 10.59 -12.62 -0.21
C TYR A 100 10.24 -14.11 -0.23
N PHE A 101 9.14 -14.46 0.42
CA PHE A 101 8.75 -15.85 0.62
C PHE A 101 7.75 -16.34 -0.43
N TYR A 102 7.55 -15.60 -1.51
CA TYR A 102 6.69 -16.06 -2.60
C TYR A 102 7.24 -17.39 -3.14
N GLY A 103 6.43 -18.46 -3.03
CA GLY A 103 6.83 -19.82 -3.38
C GLY A 103 7.79 -20.52 -2.39
N GLN A 104 8.05 -19.95 -1.20
CA GLN A 104 8.94 -20.53 -0.18
C GLN A 104 8.27 -20.64 1.22
N PRO A 105 7.11 -21.31 1.34
CA PRO A 105 6.33 -21.34 2.59
C PRO A 105 7.07 -22.02 3.75
N GLU A 106 7.95 -22.99 3.49
CA GLU A 106 8.71 -23.66 4.55
C GLU A 106 9.71 -22.71 5.22
N ARG A 107 10.40 -21.88 4.45
CA ARG A 107 11.33 -20.89 5.01
C ARG A 107 10.61 -19.82 5.82
N LEU A 108 9.42 -19.42 5.40
CA LEU A 108 8.58 -18.52 6.20
C LEU A 108 8.23 -19.16 7.54
N ARG A 109 7.85 -20.44 7.56
CA ARG A 109 7.57 -21.17 8.81
C ARG A 109 8.79 -21.26 9.72
N GLU A 110 9.98 -21.50 9.16
CA GLU A 110 11.23 -21.50 9.93
C GLU A 110 11.47 -20.15 10.62
N VAL A 111 11.25 -19.04 9.90
CA VAL A 111 11.39 -17.72 10.51
C VAL A 111 10.34 -17.50 11.60
N VAL A 112 9.07 -17.80 11.33
CA VAL A 112 7.99 -17.67 12.33
C VAL A 112 8.26 -18.51 13.58
N ALA A 113 8.74 -19.75 13.42
CA ALA A 113 9.16 -20.60 14.53
C ALA A 113 10.30 -19.95 15.33
N SER A 114 11.33 -19.42 14.66
CA SER A 114 12.45 -18.74 15.32
C SER A 114 12.03 -17.50 16.14
N LEU A 115 10.96 -16.81 15.73
CA LEU A 115 10.38 -15.69 16.49
C LEU A 115 9.67 -16.15 17.77
N HIS A 116 9.37 -17.44 17.85
CA HIS A 116 8.51 -18.01 18.87
C HIS A 116 9.21 -18.96 19.86
N ASP A 117 10.28 -19.63 19.45
CA ASP A 117 10.87 -20.75 20.21
C ASP A 117 11.84 -20.31 21.34
N ASP A 118 12.41 -19.10 21.28
CA ASP A 118 13.38 -18.64 22.28
C ASP A 118 12.75 -17.67 23.31
N GLU A 119 12.31 -18.22 24.45
CA GLU A 119 11.85 -17.42 25.59
C GLU A 119 12.99 -16.66 26.30
N THR A 120 14.23 -17.10 26.14
CA THR A 120 15.41 -16.51 26.80
C THR A 120 15.94 -15.29 26.05
N LYS A 121 15.68 -15.20 24.75
CA LYS A 121 16.00 -14.05 23.90
C LYS A 121 14.77 -13.67 23.06
N PRO A 122 13.74 -13.10 23.69
CA PRO A 122 12.49 -12.83 23.00
C PRO A 122 12.71 -11.70 21.98
N ARG A 123 12.47 -12.00 20.70
CA ARG A 123 12.67 -11.09 19.55
C ARG A 123 11.33 -10.54 19.08
N VAL A 124 11.31 -9.31 18.55
CA VAL A 124 10.10 -8.74 17.94
C VAL A 124 10.09 -9.02 16.44
N GLY A 125 9.07 -9.70 15.95
CA GLY A 125 8.81 -9.91 14.52
C GLY A 125 7.92 -8.83 13.94
N VAL A 126 8.36 -8.22 12.83
CA VAL A 126 7.59 -7.22 12.07
C VAL A 126 7.49 -7.65 10.62
N ILE A 127 6.29 -7.66 10.05
CA ILE A 127 6.07 -7.98 8.65
C ILE A 127 5.51 -6.81 7.84
N TRP A 128 6.09 -6.59 6.66
CA TRP A 128 5.62 -5.62 5.68
C TRP A 128 4.76 -6.30 4.63
N LEU A 129 3.49 -5.94 4.62
CA LEU A 129 2.45 -6.49 3.76
C LEU A 129 2.29 -5.60 2.52
N ILE A 130 3.24 -5.72 1.59
CA ILE A 130 3.26 -4.93 0.34
C ILE A 130 1.99 -5.18 -0.48
N ASP A 131 1.67 -6.44 -0.73
CA ASP A 131 0.62 -6.85 -1.66
C ASP A 131 -0.72 -7.17 -0.97
N HIS A 132 -0.94 -6.65 0.23
CA HIS A 132 -2.13 -6.95 1.04
C HIS A 132 -3.46 -6.61 0.37
N HIS A 133 -3.44 -5.78 -0.67
CA HIS A 133 -4.61 -5.35 -1.42
C HIS A 133 -5.04 -6.35 -2.50
N HIS A 134 -4.23 -7.37 -2.80
CA HIS A 134 -4.61 -8.51 -3.65
C HIS A 134 -4.27 -9.89 -3.05
N GLU A 135 -3.50 -9.97 -1.96
CA GLU A 135 -3.19 -11.21 -1.21
C GLU A 135 -3.85 -11.23 0.18
N PHE A 136 -5.18 -11.14 0.24
CA PHE A 136 -5.94 -10.94 1.48
C PHE A 136 -5.70 -12.02 2.54
N GLU A 137 -5.90 -13.29 2.19
CA GLU A 137 -5.79 -14.41 3.14
C GLU A 137 -4.36 -14.56 3.65
N GLN A 138 -3.38 -14.54 2.74
CA GLN A 138 -1.98 -14.66 3.11
C GLN A 138 -1.55 -13.49 4.00
N SER A 139 -1.99 -12.26 3.70
CA SER A 139 -1.68 -11.08 4.51
C SER A 139 -2.32 -11.14 5.88
N LEU A 140 -3.57 -11.58 5.99
CA LEU A 140 -4.26 -11.75 7.26
C LEU A 140 -3.57 -12.80 8.13
N ARG A 141 -3.23 -13.95 7.54
CA ARG A 141 -2.50 -15.02 8.21
C ARG A 141 -1.16 -14.52 8.75
N LEU A 142 -0.40 -13.82 7.91
CA LEU A 142 0.89 -13.25 8.29
C LEU A 142 0.75 -12.20 9.40
N ALA A 143 -0.27 -11.34 9.35
CA ALA A 143 -0.54 -10.39 10.42
C ALA A 143 -0.80 -11.06 11.79
N PHE A 144 -1.20 -12.33 11.80
CA PHE A 144 -1.35 -13.13 13.03
C PHE A 144 -0.10 -13.90 13.46
N GLU A 145 0.77 -14.25 12.52
CA GLU A 145 2.00 -15.00 12.81
C GLU A 145 3.12 -14.07 13.33
N PHE A 146 3.01 -12.76 13.14
CA PHE A 146 4.01 -11.77 13.56
C PHE A 146 3.56 -10.96 14.78
N ASP A 147 4.52 -10.42 15.53
CA ASP A 147 4.21 -9.56 16.67
C ASP A 147 3.57 -8.24 16.19
N TYR A 148 4.02 -7.73 15.03
CA TYR A 148 3.52 -6.52 14.39
C TYR A 148 3.44 -6.65 12.87
N TYR A 149 2.57 -5.85 12.23
CA TYR A 149 2.56 -5.66 10.79
C TYR A 149 2.55 -4.17 10.39
N VAL A 150 3.07 -3.89 9.20
CA VAL A 150 2.92 -2.62 8.47
C VAL A 150 2.31 -2.91 7.10
N HIS A 151 1.39 -2.07 6.64
CA HIS A 151 0.76 -2.21 5.32
C HIS A 151 1.35 -1.17 4.35
N ALA A 152 1.48 -1.52 3.06
CA ALA A 152 2.12 -0.63 2.08
C ALA A 152 1.19 0.32 1.32
N HIS A 153 -0.09 0.02 1.35
CA HIS A 153 -1.13 0.82 0.70
C HIS A 153 -2.16 1.19 1.77
N PRO A 154 -2.69 2.40 1.75
CA PRO A 154 -3.69 2.84 2.71
C PRO A 154 -5.10 2.33 2.38
N THR A 155 -5.35 1.93 1.14
CA THR A 155 -6.63 1.36 0.71
C THR A 155 -6.75 -0.12 1.08
N ARG A 156 -7.98 -0.57 1.35
CA ARG A 156 -8.31 -2.00 1.58
C ARG A 156 -7.62 -2.62 2.79
N VAL A 157 -7.42 -1.84 3.85
CA VAL A 157 -6.77 -2.29 5.09
C VAL A 157 -7.77 -2.73 6.17
N ASP A 158 -9.06 -2.48 5.99
CA ASP A 158 -10.09 -2.70 7.00
C ASP A 158 -10.16 -4.16 7.47
N TYR A 159 -9.92 -5.12 6.59
CA TYR A 159 -9.89 -6.54 6.94
C TYR A 159 -8.70 -6.90 7.85
N LEU A 160 -7.58 -6.19 7.74
CA LEU A 160 -6.44 -6.34 8.64
C LEU A 160 -6.76 -5.66 9.97
N HIS A 161 -7.24 -4.42 9.94
CA HIS A 161 -7.50 -3.63 11.15
C HIS A 161 -8.61 -4.21 12.02
N SER A 162 -9.63 -4.81 11.41
CA SER A 162 -10.75 -5.42 12.15
C SER A 162 -10.36 -6.70 12.90
N VAL A 163 -9.25 -7.34 12.52
CA VAL A 163 -8.94 -8.71 12.94
C VAL A 163 -7.55 -8.81 13.61
N ALA A 164 -6.55 -8.07 13.14
CA ALA A 164 -5.19 -8.02 13.68
C ALA A 164 -4.91 -6.65 14.33
N ARG A 165 -4.76 -6.63 15.66
CA ARG A 165 -4.64 -5.40 16.46
C ARG A 165 -3.26 -4.73 16.40
N ASN A 166 -2.21 -5.47 16.04
CA ASN A 166 -0.83 -4.99 16.17
C ASN A 166 -0.31 -4.32 14.88
N CYS A 167 -1.09 -3.36 14.36
CA CYS A 167 -0.62 -2.52 13.26
C CYS A 167 0.36 -1.47 13.77
N LEU A 168 1.53 -1.33 13.11
CA LEU A 168 2.44 -0.20 13.32
C LEU A 168 2.05 1.02 12.47
N GLY A 169 1.34 0.81 11.35
CA GLY A 169 0.83 1.85 10.47
C GLY A 169 1.15 1.62 8.99
N LEU A 170 1.05 2.72 8.23
CA LEU A 170 1.31 2.77 6.79
C LEU A 170 2.82 2.94 6.54
N LEU A 171 3.43 1.96 5.87
CA LEU A 171 4.79 2.06 5.34
C LEU A 171 4.72 1.96 3.81
N PRO A 172 4.59 3.09 3.08
CA PRO A 172 4.33 3.05 1.64
C PRO A 172 5.37 2.26 0.85
N CYS A 173 4.95 1.71 -0.28
CA CYS A 173 5.87 1.19 -1.29
C CYS A 173 7.01 2.18 -1.61
N CYS A 174 8.13 1.64 -2.07
CA CYS A 174 9.32 2.40 -2.46
C CYS A 174 9.86 1.83 -3.77
N PHE A 175 10.72 2.56 -4.47
CA PHE A 175 11.44 1.94 -5.57
C PHE A 175 12.37 0.85 -5.01
N GLY A 176 12.39 -0.29 -5.69
CA GLY A 176 13.16 -1.49 -5.30
C GLY A 176 14.10 -1.99 -6.38
N GLN A 177 14.28 -1.22 -7.47
CA GLN A 177 15.10 -1.63 -8.61
C GLN A 177 16.59 -1.34 -8.44
N TRP A 178 16.97 -0.35 -7.61
CA TRP A 178 18.35 0.13 -7.52
C TRP A 178 18.77 0.38 -6.08
N ALA A 179 19.96 -0.11 -5.69
CA ALA A 179 20.53 0.22 -4.39
C ALA A 179 20.77 1.74 -4.29
N PRO A 180 20.63 2.35 -3.10
CA PRO A 180 20.80 3.79 -2.92
C PRO A 180 22.17 4.34 -3.35
N LEU A 181 23.24 3.55 -3.24
CA LEU A 181 24.56 3.99 -3.70
C LEU A 181 24.65 3.94 -5.23
N GLU A 182 24.15 2.87 -5.84
CA GLU A 182 24.16 2.66 -7.29
C GLU A 182 23.31 3.71 -8.01
N ILE A 183 22.10 4.01 -7.49
CA ILE A 183 21.17 4.92 -8.16
C ILE A 183 21.74 6.33 -8.31
N ASN A 184 22.52 6.81 -7.33
CA ASN A 184 23.19 8.12 -7.41
C ASN A 184 24.33 8.11 -8.43
N GLN A 185 25.07 7.00 -8.54
CA GLN A 185 26.09 6.83 -9.56
C GLN A 185 25.49 6.79 -10.96
N PHE A 186 24.37 6.08 -11.14
CA PHE A 186 23.65 6.03 -12.40
C PHE A 186 23.04 7.39 -12.76
N ALA A 187 22.47 8.11 -11.79
CA ALA A 187 21.94 9.46 -11.99
C ALA A 187 23.03 10.42 -12.48
N ALA A 188 24.21 10.41 -11.86
CA ALA A 188 25.35 11.24 -12.29
C ALA A 188 25.77 10.98 -13.75
N LYS A 189 25.57 9.74 -14.24
CA LYS A 189 25.93 9.33 -15.60
C LYS A 189 24.83 9.63 -16.64
N TYR A 190 23.56 9.47 -16.27
CA TYR A 190 22.46 9.42 -17.24
C TYR A 190 21.41 10.52 -17.10
N MET A 191 21.31 11.20 -15.95
CA MET A 191 20.19 12.11 -15.68
C MET A 191 20.15 13.30 -16.64
N GLY A 192 21.33 13.85 -17.00
CA GLY A 192 21.51 14.96 -17.96
C GLY A 192 21.60 14.52 -19.42
N GLY A 193 21.33 13.25 -19.73
CA GLY A 193 21.29 12.75 -21.10
C GLY A 193 20.05 13.23 -21.88
N PRO A 194 20.06 13.10 -23.21
CA PRO A 194 18.89 13.41 -24.04
C PRO A 194 17.72 12.49 -23.69
N ARG A 195 16.51 13.05 -23.72
CA ARG A 195 15.27 12.35 -23.40
C ARG A 195 14.25 12.49 -24.54
N VAL A 196 13.53 11.41 -24.81
CA VAL A 196 12.49 11.36 -25.83
C VAL A 196 11.11 11.64 -25.24
N ASP A 197 10.22 12.12 -26.10
CA ASP A 197 8.84 12.45 -25.75
C ASP A 197 7.94 11.21 -25.66
N ALA A 198 8.40 10.03 -26.03
CA ALA A 198 7.59 8.81 -25.99
C ALA A 198 7.08 8.50 -24.57
N LEU A 199 5.76 8.27 -24.44
CA LEU A 199 5.15 7.82 -23.18
C LEU A 199 5.68 6.44 -22.80
N TYR A 200 6.37 6.33 -21.67
CA TYR A 200 7.02 5.08 -21.24
C TYR A 200 6.16 4.25 -20.27
N GLY A 201 6.26 2.92 -20.36
CA GLY A 201 5.75 2.02 -19.31
C GLY A 201 5.66 0.55 -19.71
N GLY A 202 6.38 -0.31 -19.00
CA GLY A 202 6.35 -1.77 -19.21
C GLY A 202 5.58 -2.52 -18.13
N PHE A 203 4.39 -3.06 -18.40
CA PHE A 203 3.48 -3.59 -17.37
C PHE A 203 3.45 -5.11 -17.35
N ARG A 204 3.55 -5.74 -16.18
CA ARG A 204 3.25 -7.18 -16.04
C ARG A 204 1.76 -7.39 -16.32
N GLY A 205 1.44 -8.22 -17.30
CA GLY A 205 0.10 -8.73 -17.53
C GLY A 205 -0.26 -9.74 -16.45
N TYR A 206 -1.55 -9.91 -16.23
CA TYR A 206 -2.18 -10.82 -15.27
C TYR A 206 -3.30 -11.61 -15.98
N ASN A 207 -3.06 -11.98 -17.25
CA ASN A 207 -3.97 -12.78 -18.07
C ASN A 207 -5.39 -12.17 -18.16
N ASP A 208 -5.46 -10.86 -18.42
CA ASP A 208 -6.70 -10.07 -18.49
C ASP A 208 -7.56 -10.14 -17.21
N ALA A 209 -6.97 -10.47 -16.05
CA ALA A 209 -7.68 -10.45 -14.77
C ALA A 209 -8.17 -9.04 -14.39
N PHE A 210 -7.53 -8.01 -14.94
CA PHE A 210 -7.81 -6.60 -14.63
C PHE A 210 -8.12 -5.79 -15.89
N SER A 211 -9.02 -4.81 -15.75
CA SER A 211 -9.36 -3.84 -16.82
C SER A 211 -8.15 -3.06 -17.34
N ARG A 212 -7.09 -2.95 -16.52
CA ARG A 212 -5.83 -2.30 -16.87
C ARG A 212 -5.20 -2.83 -18.16
N GLU A 213 -5.27 -4.13 -18.43
CA GLU A 213 -4.68 -4.71 -19.65
C GLU A 213 -5.43 -4.30 -20.91
N ALA A 214 -6.76 -4.31 -20.88
CA ALA A 214 -7.57 -3.85 -22.00
C ALA A 214 -7.28 -2.36 -22.30
N PHE A 215 -7.22 -1.53 -21.25
CA PHE A 215 -6.84 -0.13 -21.37
C PHE A 215 -5.44 0.06 -21.97
N LEU A 216 -4.45 -0.72 -21.50
CA LEU A 216 -3.08 -0.68 -22.01
C LEU A 216 -2.99 -1.05 -23.49
N ARG A 217 -3.68 -2.10 -23.94
CA ARG A 217 -3.69 -2.47 -25.37
C ARG A 217 -4.22 -1.33 -26.22
N THR A 218 -5.32 -0.71 -25.80
CA THR A 218 -5.88 0.46 -26.49
C THR A 218 -4.94 1.67 -26.47
N ALA A 219 -4.24 1.93 -25.36
CA ALA A 219 -3.26 3.01 -25.27
C ALA A 219 -2.03 2.77 -26.17
N ILE A 220 -1.51 1.54 -26.21
CA ILE A 220 -0.41 1.13 -27.09
C ILE A 220 -0.78 1.36 -28.56
N GLU A 221 -2.01 1.04 -28.95
CA GLU A 221 -2.49 1.20 -30.32
C GLU A 221 -2.77 2.66 -30.70
N ARG A 222 -3.35 3.45 -29.78
CA ARG A 222 -3.88 4.78 -30.09
C ARG A 222 -2.90 5.93 -29.86
N ILE A 223 -1.95 5.82 -28.93
CA ILE A 223 -1.02 6.91 -28.60
C ILE A 223 0.20 6.81 -29.53
N PRO A 224 0.41 7.74 -30.48
CA PRO A 224 1.48 7.61 -31.46
C PRO A 224 2.87 7.69 -30.81
N GLY A 225 3.78 6.79 -31.21
CA GLY A 225 5.18 6.85 -30.78
C GLY A 225 5.41 6.54 -29.30
N ASN A 226 4.42 5.98 -28.59
CA ASN A 226 4.60 5.52 -27.22
C ASN A 226 5.66 4.40 -27.11
N ASN A 227 6.18 4.21 -25.90
CA ASN A 227 7.01 3.07 -25.52
C ASN A 227 6.33 2.29 -24.37
N LEU A 228 5.04 2.03 -24.54
CA LEU A 228 4.24 1.19 -23.66
C LEU A 228 4.31 -0.26 -24.12
N PHE A 229 4.38 -1.20 -23.18
CA PHE A 229 4.37 -2.63 -23.49
C PHE A 229 3.79 -3.46 -22.34
N ILE A 230 3.26 -4.63 -22.66
CA ILE A 230 2.73 -5.60 -21.70
C ILE A 230 3.66 -6.83 -21.72
N ILE A 231 4.13 -7.22 -20.54
CA ILE A 231 4.94 -8.41 -20.28
C ILE A 231 3.99 -9.54 -19.88
N PRO A 232 3.86 -10.63 -20.66
CA PRO A 232 3.02 -11.77 -20.30
C PRO A 232 3.27 -12.28 -18.87
N TYR A 233 2.21 -12.73 -18.19
CA TYR A 233 2.30 -13.18 -16.79
C TYR A 233 3.12 -14.46 -16.63
N ASP A 234 3.07 -15.32 -17.64
CA ASP A 234 3.72 -16.63 -17.70
C ASP A 234 5.16 -16.54 -18.22
N GLU A 235 5.56 -15.41 -18.81
CA GLU A 235 6.91 -15.22 -19.28
C GLU A 235 7.90 -15.18 -18.09
N PRO A 236 8.89 -16.09 -18.05
CA PRO A 236 9.94 -16.05 -17.06
C PRO A 236 10.65 -14.70 -17.05
N ASN A 237 11.01 -14.20 -15.87
CA ASN A 237 11.77 -12.95 -15.78
C ASN A 237 13.07 -13.03 -16.59
N GLU A 238 13.73 -14.18 -16.62
CA GLU A 238 14.98 -14.38 -17.36
C GLU A 238 14.83 -14.26 -18.88
N SER A 239 13.66 -14.55 -19.43
CA SER A 239 13.43 -14.51 -20.89
C SER A 239 13.00 -13.12 -21.38
N HIS A 240 12.46 -12.29 -20.49
CA HIS A 240 11.95 -10.98 -20.90
C HIS A 240 13.05 -9.92 -20.96
N ARG A 241 13.12 -9.18 -22.08
CA ARG A 241 14.14 -8.15 -22.37
C ARG A 241 14.34 -7.12 -21.26
N TYR A 242 13.29 -6.78 -20.51
CA TYR A 242 13.40 -5.80 -19.42
C TYR A 242 14.06 -6.40 -18.17
N PHE A 243 13.68 -7.62 -17.81
CA PHE A 243 14.13 -8.28 -16.58
C PHE A 243 15.52 -8.91 -16.74
N SER A 244 15.98 -9.12 -17.97
CA SER A 244 17.35 -9.54 -18.28
C SER A 244 18.39 -8.40 -18.18
N LYS A 245 17.95 -7.14 -18.03
CA LYS A 245 18.84 -5.99 -17.93
C LYS A 245 19.47 -5.90 -16.55
N SER A 246 20.71 -5.43 -16.50
CA SER A 246 21.32 -4.94 -15.27
C SER A 246 20.55 -3.73 -14.71
N GLY A 247 20.72 -3.46 -13.41
CA GLY A 247 20.13 -2.27 -12.78
C GLY A 247 20.53 -0.97 -13.49
N GLU A 248 21.77 -0.87 -13.96
CA GLU A 248 22.25 0.29 -14.72
C GLU A 248 21.52 0.45 -16.06
N GLU A 249 21.36 -0.63 -16.83
CA GLU A 249 20.64 -0.61 -18.11
C GLU A 249 19.16 -0.28 -17.95
N GLN A 250 18.53 -0.77 -16.87
CA GLN A 250 17.17 -0.39 -16.51
C GLN A 250 17.13 1.11 -16.21
N PHE A 251 18.00 1.61 -15.32
CA PHE A 251 18.04 3.03 -14.96
C PHE A 251 18.24 3.92 -16.19
N GLN A 252 19.16 3.52 -17.09
CA GLN A 252 19.41 4.23 -18.35
C GLN A 252 18.16 4.25 -19.24
N GLU A 253 17.47 3.12 -19.40
CA GLU A 253 16.23 3.07 -20.19
C GLU A 253 15.16 4.01 -19.63
N TRP A 254 14.97 4.01 -18.32
CA TRP A 254 14.06 4.95 -17.67
C TRP A 254 14.50 6.41 -17.93
N CYS A 255 15.78 6.74 -17.72
CA CYS A 255 16.27 8.11 -17.93
C CYS A 255 16.11 8.61 -19.37
N ARG A 256 15.95 7.74 -20.37
CA ARG A 256 15.74 8.15 -21.77
C ARG A 256 14.37 8.76 -22.05
N HIS A 257 13.42 8.71 -21.12
CA HIS A 257 12.07 9.22 -21.33
C HIS A 257 11.80 10.42 -20.42
N LYS A 258 10.95 11.34 -20.88
CA LYS A 258 10.50 12.49 -20.08
C LYS A 258 9.37 12.11 -19.11
N THR A 259 8.52 11.16 -19.50
CA THR A 259 7.27 10.84 -18.80
C THR A 259 7.01 9.34 -18.77
N SER A 260 6.25 8.87 -17.79
CA SER A 260 5.75 7.49 -17.73
C SER A 260 4.30 7.40 -17.30
N ALA A 261 3.59 6.42 -17.87
CA ALA A 261 2.29 6.01 -17.38
C ALA A 261 2.44 5.18 -16.09
N VAL A 262 1.66 5.54 -15.07
CA VAL A 262 1.54 4.86 -13.79
C VAL A 262 0.10 4.35 -13.67
N LEU A 263 -0.07 3.04 -13.83
CA LEU A 263 -1.37 2.38 -13.88
C LEU A 263 -1.50 1.38 -12.74
N ALA A 264 -2.43 1.63 -11.83
CA ALA A 264 -2.75 0.74 -10.73
C ALA A 264 -3.45 -0.52 -11.22
N VAL A 265 -3.17 -1.65 -10.56
CA VAL A 265 -3.95 -2.88 -10.76
C VAL A 265 -5.29 -2.74 -10.06
N ASN A 266 -5.31 -2.03 -8.93
CA ASN A 266 -6.41 -2.11 -7.98
C ASN A 266 -6.56 -0.85 -7.12
N GLU A 267 -6.51 0.33 -7.77
CA GLU A 267 -6.63 1.66 -7.12
C GLU A 267 -5.49 1.98 -6.13
N ASP A 268 -4.43 1.16 -6.13
CA ASP A 268 -3.27 1.24 -5.26
C ASP A 268 -2.16 2.15 -5.83
N VAL A 269 -1.29 2.70 -4.97
CA VAL A 269 -0.12 3.48 -5.41
C VAL A 269 0.99 2.53 -5.91
N PRO A 270 1.28 2.47 -7.23
CA PRO A 270 2.21 1.48 -7.76
C PRO A 270 3.65 1.88 -7.46
N ILE A 271 4.53 0.90 -7.22
CA ILE A 271 5.99 1.12 -7.06
C ILE A 271 6.58 1.95 -8.21
N ARG A 272 6.01 1.81 -9.40
CA ARG A 272 6.38 2.53 -10.62
C ARG A 272 6.39 4.04 -10.48
N LEU A 273 5.50 4.60 -9.65
CA LEU A 273 5.49 6.02 -9.35
C LEU A 273 6.88 6.47 -8.85
N PHE A 274 7.47 5.68 -7.98
CA PHE A 274 8.77 5.98 -7.38
C PHE A 274 9.92 5.72 -8.36
N ASP A 275 9.80 4.71 -9.23
CA ASP A 275 10.78 4.48 -10.30
C ASP A 275 10.85 5.67 -11.27
N ALA A 276 9.69 6.22 -11.63
CA ALA A 276 9.57 7.40 -12.49
C ALA A 276 10.22 8.63 -11.85
N LEU A 277 9.86 8.93 -10.59
CA LEU A 277 10.44 10.06 -9.86
C LEU A 277 11.96 9.87 -9.67
N ALA A 278 12.41 8.66 -9.32
CA ALA A 278 13.82 8.35 -9.09
C ALA A 278 14.67 8.45 -10.37
N THR A 279 14.06 8.35 -11.55
CA THR A 279 14.74 8.52 -12.85
C THR A 279 14.49 9.89 -13.47
N GLY A 280 13.88 10.79 -12.69
CA GLY A 280 13.64 12.19 -13.05
C GLY A 280 12.46 12.43 -13.98
N GLN A 281 11.65 11.41 -14.29
CA GLN A 281 10.48 11.52 -15.16
C GLN A 281 9.30 12.19 -14.45
N ILE A 282 8.38 12.79 -15.21
CA ILE A 282 7.07 13.20 -14.70
C ILE A 282 6.12 11.98 -14.76
N PRO A 283 5.67 11.44 -13.61
CA PRO A 283 4.70 10.36 -13.58
C PRO A 283 3.29 10.87 -13.93
N ILE A 284 2.55 10.08 -14.71
CA ILE A 284 1.16 10.32 -15.08
C ILE A 284 0.32 9.19 -14.46
N VAL A 285 -0.47 9.51 -13.44
CA VAL A 285 -1.20 8.57 -12.59
C VAL A 285 -2.69 8.64 -12.89
N SER A 286 -3.41 7.52 -12.85
CA SER A 286 -4.88 7.58 -12.95
C SER A 286 -5.51 8.27 -11.74
N ASP A 287 -6.66 8.91 -11.95
CA ASP A 287 -7.45 9.57 -10.92
C ASP A 287 -8.16 8.60 -9.96
N ASP A 288 -8.24 7.32 -10.31
CA ASP A 288 -8.76 6.24 -9.46
C ASP A 288 -7.73 5.74 -8.41
N VAL A 289 -6.49 6.24 -8.42
CA VAL A 289 -5.53 6.00 -7.33
C VAL A 289 -5.88 6.93 -6.16
N GLN A 290 -6.77 6.44 -5.30
CA GLN A 290 -7.47 7.22 -4.27
C GLN A 290 -6.60 7.73 -3.12
N SER A 291 -5.38 7.23 -2.97
CA SER A 291 -4.57 7.54 -1.79
C SER A 291 -3.15 7.96 -2.11
N LEU A 292 -2.99 8.54 -3.29
CA LEU A 292 -1.71 9.10 -3.71
C LEU A 292 -1.27 10.21 -2.75
N GLU A 293 -2.20 11.05 -2.30
CA GLU A 293 -1.96 12.19 -1.41
C GLU A 293 -1.46 11.79 -0.02
N MET A 294 -1.76 10.56 0.43
CA MET A 294 -1.21 10.01 1.66
C MET A 294 0.26 9.57 1.50
N VAL A 295 0.70 9.36 0.26
CA VAL A 295 2.04 8.85 -0.06
C VAL A 295 2.95 9.94 -0.61
N VAL A 296 2.42 10.79 -1.49
CA VAL A 296 3.05 12.00 -2.03
C VAL A 296 2.08 13.15 -1.75
N PRO A 297 2.36 14.00 -0.74
CA PRO A 297 1.46 15.10 -0.38
C PRO A 297 1.13 16.01 -1.57
N PRO A 298 -0.05 16.66 -1.62
CA PRO A 298 -0.45 17.50 -2.75
C PRO A 298 0.55 18.61 -3.10
N ALA A 299 1.20 19.20 -2.10
CA ALA A 299 2.24 20.20 -2.31
C ALA A 299 3.45 19.62 -3.06
N ASP A 300 3.84 18.39 -2.74
CA ASP A 300 4.94 17.69 -3.42
C ASP A 300 4.52 17.23 -4.82
N GLN A 301 3.26 16.79 -5.00
CA GLN A 301 2.72 16.48 -6.33
C GLN A 301 2.81 17.70 -7.27
N LEU A 302 2.49 18.90 -6.75
CA LEU A 302 2.59 20.14 -7.52
C LEU A 302 4.05 20.56 -7.77
N ALA A 303 4.94 20.41 -6.78
CA ALA A 303 6.35 20.81 -6.89
C ALA A 303 7.18 19.88 -7.80
N LEU A 304 6.77 18.62 -7.95
CA LEU A 304 7.46 17.59 -8.72
C LEU A 304 6.89 17.36 -10.13
N PRO A 305 5.83 18.06 -10.50
CA PRO A 305 4.72 17.57 -11.30
C PRO A 305 4.42 16.07 -11.20
N VAL A 306 3.29 15.70 -10.57
CA VAL A 306 2.66 14.39 -10.65
C VAL A 306 1.27 14.60 -11.22
N LEU A 307 1.08 14.25 -12.49
CA LEU A 307 -0.16 14.58 -13.21
C LEU A 307 -1.18 13.45 -13.11
N ARG A 308 -2.46 13.82 -13.15
CA ARG A 308 -3.59 12.90 -13.14
C ARG A 308 -4.26 12.83 -14.51
N TYR A 309 -4.74 11.65 -14.88
CA TYR A 309 -5.63 11.46 -16.02
C TYR A 309 -6.84 10.62 -15.61
N ARG A 310 -7.95 10.73 -16.35
CA ARG A 310 -9.19 9.99 -16.09
C ARG A 310 -9.01 8.49 -16.32
N ALA A 311 -9.29 7.68 -15.30
CA ALA A 311 -9.17 6.24 -15.38
C ALA A 311 -10.01 5.65 -16.53
N GLY A 312 -9.36 4.86 -17.40
CA GLY A 312 -10.00 4.25 -18.56
C GLY A 312 -10.12 5.16 -19.79
N ASP A 313 -9.69 6.43 -19.71
CA ASP A 313 -9.74 7.39 -20.82
C ASP A 313 -8.36 7.54 -21.48
N VAL A 314 -8.21 6.95 -22.67
CA VAL A 314 -6.95 6.99 -23.44
C VAL A 314 -6.69 8.36 -24.05
N ASP A 315 -7.76 9.09 -24.41
CA ASP A 315 -7.62 10.42 -25.01
C ASP A 315 -7.16 11.44 -23.95
N ASP A 316 -7.66 11.30 -22.72
CA ASP A 316 -7.18 12.10 -21.59
C ASP A 316 -5.75 11.72 -21.19
N LEU A 317 -5.39 10.44 -21.18
CA LEU A 317 -3.99 10.01 -20.97
C LEU A 317 -3.04 10.65 -22.00
N GLU A 318 -3.42 10.66 -23.27
CA GLU A 318 -2.63 11.28 -24.34
C GLU A 318 -2.51 12.81 -24.14
N ARG A 319 -3.60 13.48 -23.77
CA ARG A 319 -3.62 14.91 -23.47
C ARG A 319 -2.69 15.25 -22.30
N VAL A 320 -2.82 14.53 -21.19
CA VAL A 320 -1.99 14.72 -19.99
C VAL A 320 -0.53 14.38 -20.27
N HIS A 321 -0.26 13.40 -21.13
CA HIS A 321 1.08 13.10 -21.58
C HIS A 321 1.75 14.27 -22.33
N ARG A 322 1.04 14.92 -23.25
CA ARG A 322 1.56 16.12 -23.92
C ARG A 322 1.84 17.26 -22.94
N GLU A 323 0.96 17.45 -21.98
CA GLU A 323 1.13 18.43 -20.90
C GLU A 323 2.35 18.12 -20.02
N ALA A 324 2.53 16.84 -19.65
CA ALA A 324 3.68 16.36 -18.89
C ALA A 324 5.00 16.61 -19.64
N VAL A 325 5.05 16.38 -20.96
CA VAL A 325 6.24 16.68 -21.78
C VAL A 325 6.55 18.18 -21.77
N HIS A 326 5.54 19.03 -21.93
CA HIS A 326 5.71 20.48 -21.86
C HIS A 326 6.25 20.94 -20.50
N LEU A 327 5.68 20.42 -19.40
CA LEU A 327 6.18 20.72 -18.05
C LEU A 327 7.60 20.21 -17.82
N PHE A 328 7.94 19.04 -18.36
CA PHE A 328 9.30 18.51 -18.29
C PHE A 328 10.28 19.47 -18.96
N ASP A 329 9.97 19.93 -20.16
CA ASP A 329 10.83 20.82 -20.94
C ASP A 329 10.98 22.21 -20.31
N ALA A 330 9.90 22.73 -19.72
CA ALA A 330 9.93 23.99 -18.97
C ALA A 330 10.80 23.89 -17.70
N ASP A 331 10.76 22.76 -17.01
CA ASP A 331 11.49 22.51 -15.76
C ASP A 331 12.95 22.05 -15.99
N GLY A 332 13.20 21.49 -17.17
CA GLY A 332 14.51 21.07 -17.66
C GLY A 332 15.21 20.04 -16.78
N GLU A 333 16.54 20.03 -16.85
CA GLU A 333 17.37 19.10 -16.08
C GLU A 333 17.25 19.31 -14.56
N ALA A 334 17.08 20.57 -14.12
CA ALA A 334 16.90 20.90 -12.72
C ALA A 334 15.66 20.20 -12.14
N GLY A 335 14.57 20.15 -12.91
CA GLY A 335 13.38 19.37 -12.62
C GLY A 335 13.63 17.90 -12.40
N ALA A 336 14.35 17.27 -13.33
CA ALA A 336 14.69 15.85 -13.26
C ALA A 336 15.49 15.54 -11.99
N TRP A 337 16.47 16.38 -11.65
CA TRP A 337 17.25 16.26 -10.41
C TRP A 337 16.45 16.52 -9.13
N ARG A 338 15.45 17.42 -9.15
CA ARG A 338 14.56 17.59 -7.98
C ARG A 338 13.77 16.32 -7.72
N ARG A 339 13.13 15.75 -8.76
CA ARG A 339 12.37 14.50 -8.68
C ARG A 339 13.22 13.33 -8.19
N HIS A 340 14.42 13.16 -8.75
CA HIS A 340 15.37 12.13 -8.33
C HIS A 340 15.71 12.24 -6.85
N ARG A 341 16.12 13.44 -6.40
CA ARG A 341 16.49 13.68 -4.99
C ARG A 341 15.32 13.45 -4.04
N TYR A 342 14.12 13.90 -4.42
CA TYR A 342 12.91 13.63 -3.63
C TYR A 342 12.68 12.13 -3.49
N ALA A 343 12.68 11.38 -4.60
CA ALA A 343 12.45 9.94 -4.55
C ALA A 343 13.51 9.20 -3.72
N VAL A 344 14.80 9.51 -3.90
CA VAL A 344 15.87 8.86 -3.12
C VAL A 344 15.74 9.16 -1.62
N ALA A 345 15.43 10.41 -1.26
CA ALA A 345 15.29 10.83 0.13
C ALA A 345 14.03 10.26 0.80
N GLN A 346 12.90 10.22 0.09
CA GLN A 346 11.59 9.92 0.68
C GLN A 346 11.08 8.51 0.34
N HIS A 347 11.44 7.95 -0.81
CA HIS A 347 10.86 6.72 -1.36
C HIS A 347 11.91 5.69 -1.77
N SER A 348 13.07 5.68 -1.13
CA SER A 348 14.03 4.58 -1.19
C SER A 348 13.74 3.54 -0.11
N TYR A 349 14.27 2.33 -0.26
CA TYR A 349 14.18 1.30 0.78
C TYR A 349 14.83 1.76 2.11
N VAL A 350 15.94 2.52 2.04
CA VAL A 350 16.60 3.11 3.22
C VAL A 350 15.68 4.12 3.92
N ALA A 351 14.94 4.94 3.17
CA ALA A 351 13.95 5.83 3.74
C ALA A 351 12.86 5.03 4.50
N ARG A 352 12.43 3.88 3.96
CA ARG A 352 11.45 3.01 4.62
C ARG A 352 11.98 2.37 5.90
N LEU A 353 13.25 1.95 5.93
CA LEU A 353 13.86 1.43 7.16
C LEU A 353 13.96 2.50 8.25
N ARG A 354 14.24 3.75 7.89
CA ARG A 354 14.20 4.88 8.84
C ARG A 354 12.79 5.09 9.40
N THR A 355 11.78 5.17 8.55
CA THR A 355 10.38 5.31 8.98
C THR A 355 9.95 4.15 9.88
N LEU A 356 10.37 2.93 9.56
CA LEU A 356 10.12 1.77 10.42
C LEU A 356 10.78 1.92 11.80
N ALA A 357 12.03 2.40 11.86
CA ALA A 357 12.71 2.66 13.13
C ALA A 357 11.96 3.70 13.97
N GLU A 358 11.44 4.76 13.33
CA GLU A 358 10.60 5.78 13.96
C GLU A 358 9.29 5.20 14.52
N MET A 359 8.59 4.37 13.74
CA MET A 359 7.38 3.67 14.21
C MET A 359 7.67 2.75 15.40
N LEU A 360 8.79 2.02 15.35
CA LEU A 360 9.20 1.13 16.43
C LEU A 360 9.59 1.90 17.69
N GLU A 361 10.29 3.03 17.56
CA GLU A 361 10.65 3.88 18.70
C GLU A 361 9.41 4.38 19.42
N VAL A 362 8.41 4.87 18.69
CA VAL A 362 7.13 5.31 19.28
C VAL A 362 6.48 4.18 20.09
N LYS A 363 6.44 2.96 19.55
CA LYS A 363 5.85 1.81 20.27
C LYS A 363 6.68 1.38 21.48
N ILE A 364 8.01 1.32 21.35
CA ILE A 364 8.89 0.91 22.45
C ILE A 364 8.82 1.94 23.57
N SER A 365 8.93 3.23 23.27
CA SER A 365 8.84 4.31 24.25
C SER A 365 7.47 4.40 24.92
N GLY A 366 6.38 4.21 24.16
CA GLY A 366 5.02 4.14 24.73
C GLY A 366 4.86 3.00 25.74
N SER A 367 5.50 1.85 25.50
CA SER A 367 5.43 0.69 26.42
C SER A 367 6.14 0.90 27.77
N LEU A 368 6.99 1.91 27.89
CA LEU A 368 7.70 2.24 29.13
C LEU A 368 6.90 3.17 30.06
N GLY A 369 5.90 3.87 29.54
CA GLY A 369 5.10 4.86 30.28
C GLY A 369 4.00 4.26 31.16
N HIS A 370 3.69 2.97 31.02
CA HIS A 370 2.64 2.31 31.79
C HIS A 370 3.22 1.56 33.01
N PRO A 371 2.83 1.92 34.25
CA PRO A 371 3.29 1.23 35.45
C PRO A 371 2.78 -0.22 35.49
N GLU A 372 3.62 -1.14 35.98
CA GLU A 372 3.26 -2.56 36.13
C GLU A 372 2.04 -2.72 37.05
N GLY A 373 0.88 -3.10 36.50
CA GLY A 373 -0.31 -3.46 37.29
C GLY A 373 -1.64 -2.84 36.84
N GLU A 374 -1.64 -1.86 35.93
CA GLU A 374 -2.89 -1.41 35.29
C GLU A 374 -3.12 -2.19 34.00
N GLU A 375 -4.12 -3.08 33.99
CA GLU A 375 -4.68 -3.64 32.76
C GLU A 375 -5.26 -2.49 31.94
N VAL A 376 -4.49 -2.02 30.94
CA VAL A 376 -5.01 -1.16 29.90
C VAL A 376 -5.96 -2.00 29.06
N ILE A 377 -7.26 -1.93 29.35
CA ILE A 377 -8.30 -2.36 28.41
C ILE A 377 -8.24 -1.36 27.26
N ASP A 378 -7.40 -1.64 26.27
CA ASP A 378 -7.30 -0.88 25.04
C ASP A 378 -8.61 -1.10 24.26
N ARG A 379 -9.61 -0.26 24.57
CA ARG A 379 -10.83 -0.20 23.77
C ARG A 379 -10.43 0.39 22.43
N PRO A 380 -10.84 -0.21 21.30
CA PRO A 380 -10.60 0.41 20.00
C PRO A 380 -11.28 1.78 20.04
N THR A 381 -10.49 2.84 20.06
CA THR A 381 -10.98 4.17 19.77
C THR A 381 -11.26 4.17 18.27
N ASP A 382 -12.51 3.86 17.91
CA ASP A 382 -13.05 4.24 16.61
C ASP A 382 -12.73 5.73 16.43
N ASN A 383 -11.89 6.06 15.45
CA ASN A 383 -11.43 7.42 15.10
C ASN A 383 -10.28 8.04 15.93
N ALA A 384 -9.36 7.27 16.52
CA ALA A 384 -8.03 7.85 16.71
C ALA A 384 -7.44 8.12 15.32
N GLU A 385 -7.49 9.37 14.87
CA GLU A 385 -6.61 9.89 13.82
C GLU A 385 -5.24 9.27 14.08
N ILE A 386 -4.79 8.37 13.18
CA ILE A 386 -3.43 7.87 13.22
C ILE A 386 -2.58 9.13 13.30
N PRO A 387 -1.84 9.38 14.39
CA PRO A 387 -0.97 10.52 14.41
C PRO A 387 -0.04 10.31 13.22
N LEU A 388 -0.06 11.24 12.27
CA LEU A 388 0.98 11.46 11.27
C LEU A 388 2.00 12.47 11.83
N PRO A 389 2.63 12.31 13.02
CA PRO A 389 3.52 13.33 13.55
C PRO A 389 4.85 13.36 12.78
N VAL A 390 5.16 12.34 11.97
CA VAL A 390 6.46 12.24 11.31
C VAL A 390 6.50 12.89 9.93
N LEU A 391 5.39 12.92 9.18
CA LEU A 391 5.34 13.65 7.90
C LEU A 391 5.18 15.17 8.08
N ARG A 392 4.73 15.64 9.25
CA ARG A 392 4.55 17.08 9.53
C ARG A 392 5.84 17.80 9.97
N GLU A 393 6.82 17.09 10.52
CA GLU A 393 8.04 17.72 11.07
C GLU A 393 9.23 17.78 10.10
N MET A 394 9.18 17.11 8.93
CA MET A 394 10.16 17.31 7.85
C MET A 394 9.84 18.53 6.95
N ARG A 395 9.31 19.62 7.53
CA ARG A 395 9.12 20.89 6.82
C ARG A 395 10.47 21.52 6.50
N LEU A 396 10.83 21.50 5.22
CA LEU A 396 11.63 22.57 4.62
C LEU A 396 10.90 23.90 4.87
N THR A 397 11.68 24.98 5.08
CA THR A 397 11.23 26.34 5.36
C THR A 397 9.98 26.77 4.56
N PRO A 398 9.00 27.46 5.17
CA PRO A 398 7.74 27.82 4.51
C PRO A 398 7.93 28.65 3.24
N VAL A 399 7.21 28.28 2.18
CA VAL A 399 7.05 29.02 0.90
C VAL A 399 6.12 30.25 1.07
N GLU A 400 5.77 30.61 2.31
CA GLU A 400 4.82 31.70 2.63
C GLU A 400 5.34 33.11 2.28
N THR A 401 6.60 33.25 1.87
CA THR A 401 7.16 34.55 1.46
C THR A 401 6.88 34.94 0.00
N ILE A 402 6.17 34.13 -0.80
CA ILE A 402 5.93 34.42 -2.23
C ILE A 402 4.47 34.83 -2.57
N MET A 403 3.51 34.73 -1.65
CA MET A 403 2.07 34.90 -1.98
C MET A 403 1.46 36.27 -1.61
N ALA A 404 2.26 37.33 -1.56
CA ALA A 404 1.77 38.70 -1.37
C ALA A 404 1.92 39.52 -2.67
N GLU A 405 1.33 39.06 -3.78
CA GLU A 405 1.06 39.90 -4.94
C GLU A 405 -0.40 39.76 -5.38
N GLU A 406 -0.95 40.89 -5.79
CA GLU A 406 -2.37 41.23 -5.90
C GLU A 406 -3.15 40.31 -6.85
N ILE A 407 -4.30 39.80 -6.38
CA ILE A 407 -5.24 39.02 -7.20
C ILE A 407 -5.85 39.95 -8.27
N PRO A 408 -5.70 39.66 -9.57
CA PRO A 408 -6.26 40.50 -10.62
C PRO A 408 -7.79 40.45 -10.62
N PRO A 409 -8.47 41.57 -10.94
CA PRO A 409 -9.93 41.61 -11.05
C PRO A 409 -10.38 40.90 -12.35
N GLY A 410 -10.54 39.57 -12.26
CA GLY A 410 -11.01 38.73 -13.37
C GLY A 410 -11.50 37.32 -12.99
N LEU A 411 -11.37 36.91 -11.71
CA LEU A 411 -11.60 35.53 -11.26
C LEU A 411 -13.03 35.21 -10.77
N SER A 412 -14.02 36.05 -11.09
CA SER A 412 -15.41 35.83 -10.64
C SER A 412 -16.07 34.59 -11.26
N ALA A 413 -15.56 34.07 -12.38
CA ALA A 413 -16.15 32.92 -13.08
C ALA A 413 -15.65 31.55 -12.58
N VAL A 414 -14.55 31.50 -11.83
CA VAL A 414 -13.96 30.23 -11.32
C VAL A 414 -14.70 29.70 -10.09
N SER A 415 -15.56 30.50 -9.45
CA SER A 415 -16.25 30.08 -8.23
C SER A 415 -17.36 29.05 -8.48
N CYS A 416 -18.03 29.06 -9.64
CA CYS A 416 -19.18 28.18 -9.89
C CYS A 416 -18.77 26.72 -10.06
N ASP A 417 -17.69 26.45 -10.81
CA ASP A 417 -17.22 25.09 -11.09
C ASP A 417 -16.73 24.36 -9.82
N VAL A 418 -16.16 25.11 -8.86
CA VAL A 418 -15.69 24.56 -7.59
C VAL A 418 -16.86 24.11 -6.71
N PHE A 419 -17.99 24.84 -6.69
CA PHE A 419 -19.16 24.43 -5.90
C PHE A 419 -19.82 23.17 -6.47
N ASP A 420 -19.89 23.05 -7.81
CA ASP A 420 -20.42 21.85 -8.47
C ASP A 420 -19.52 20.62 -8.23
N GLU A 421 -18.19 20.82 -8.21
CA GLU A 421 -17.24 19.75 -7.91
C GLU A 421 -17.31 19.30 -6.44
N VAL A 422 -17.44 20.23 -5.49
CA VAL A 422 -17.64 19.92 -4.07
C VAL A 422 -18.95 19.14 -3.87
N ALA A 423 -20.05 19.57 -4.47
CA ALA A 423 -21.33 18.87 -4.38
C ALA A 423 -21.25 17.45 -4.98
N ALA A 424 -20.52 17.27 -6.08
CA ALA A 424 -20.28 15.96 -6.67
C ALA A 424 -19.44 15.05 -5.76
N LEU A 425 -18.43 15.59 -5.07
CA LEU A 425 -17.61 14.86 -4.12
C LEU A 425 -18.41 14.45 -2.87
N GLU A 426 -19.21 15.35 -2.31
CA GLU A 426 -20.12 15.04 -1.20
C GLU A 426 -21.09 13.92 -1.56
N SER A 427 -21.67 13.96 -2.77
CA SER A 427 -22.55 12.89 -3.25
C SER A 427 -21.81 11.56 -3.41
N ARG A 428 -20.55 11.55 -3.87
CA ARG A 428 -19.74 10.34 -3.99
C ARG A 428 -19.37 9.75 -2.63
N LEU A 429 -19.01 10.62 -1.68
CA LEU A 429 -18.69 10.22 -0.32
C LEU A 429 -19.90 9.57 0.36
N ALA A 430 -21.07 10.20 0.28
CA ALA A 430 -22.31 9.64 0.83
C ALA A 430 -22.63 8.25 0.24
N ILE A 431 -22.45 8.05 -1.07
CA ILE A 431 -22.65 6.74 -1.70
C ILE A 431 -21.63 5.70 -1.18
N ALA A 432 -20.38 6.12 -0.94
CA ALA A 432 -19.35 5.22 -0.43
C ALA A 432 -19.65 4.75 1.00
N GLU A 433 -20.03 5.67 1.89
CA GLU A 433 -20.44 5.37 3.27
C GLU A 433 -21.62 4.39 3.31
N GLU A 434 -22.61 4.60 2.43
CA GLU A 434 -23.78 3.75 2.31
C GLU A 434 -23.43 2.33 1.80
N ARG A 435 -22.48 2.20 0.87
CA ARG A 435 -21.97 0.90 0.44
C ARG A 435 -21.23 0.16 1.55
N GLU A 436 -20.42 0.89 2.32
CA GLU A 436 -19.70 0.34 3.44
C GLU A 436 -20.68 -0.19 4.51
N ALA A 437 -21.69 0.60 4.85
CA ALA A 437 -22.74 0.21 5.79
C ALA A 437 -23.46 -1.09 5.35
N ALA A 438 -23.82 -1.20 4.06
CA ALA A 438 -24.39 -2.43 3.51
C ALA A 438 -23.42 -3.62 3.62
N MET A 439 -22.13 -3.44 3.34
CA MET A 439 -21.15 -4.51 3.46
C MET A 439 -21.03 -5.01 4.91
N ARG A 440 -21.07 -4.11 5.90
CA ARG A 440 -21.06 -4.49 7.33
C ARG A 440 -22.29 -5.33 7.70
N ILE A 441 -23.46 -5.03 7.14
CA ILE A 441 -24.69 -5.83 7.30
C ILE A 441 -24.49 -7.24 6.72
N VAL A 442 -23.96 -7.36 5.49
CA VAL A 442 -23.70 -8.67 4.87
C VAL A 442 -22.72 -9.50 5.69
N MET A 443 -21.62 -8.88 6.16
CA MET A 443 -20.62 -9.58 6.97
C MET A 443 -21.18 -10.03 8.31
N ARG A 444 -22.00 -9.22 8.99
CA ARG A 444 -22.69 -9.63 10.22
C ARG A 444 -23.65 -10.79 9.98
N ALA A 445 -24.51 -10.69 8.97
CA ALA A 445 -25.43 -11.75 8.58
C ALA A 445 -24.68 -13.06 8.27
N LEU A 446 -23.54 -12.96 7.58
CA LEU A 446 -22.67 -14.08 7.26
C LEU A 446 -22.13 -14.74 8.53
N ILE A 447 -21.48 -13.97 9.41
CA ILE A 447 -20.89 -14.46 10.67
C ILE A 447 -21.93 -15.17 11.53
N VAL A 448 -23.10 -14.55 11.72
CA VAL A 448 -24.20 -15.14 12.52
C VAL A 448 -24.74 -16.43 11.89
N SER A 449 -24.57 -16.61 10.58
CA SER A 449 -25.09 -17.75 9.83
C SER A 449 -24.08 -18.87 9.63
N LEU A 450 -22.81 -18.67 9.97
CA LEU A 450 -21.80 -19.72 9.94
C LEU A 450 -22.07 -20.79 11.01
N ARG A 451 -21.92 -22.05 10.64
CA ARG A 451 -21.97 -23.23 11.50
C ARG A 451 -20.64 -23.99 11.41
N PRO A 452 -20.35 -24.91 12.34
CA PRO A 452 -19.11 -25.70 12.33
C PRO A 452 -18.83 -26.47 11.02
N PHE A 453 -19.85 -26.69 10.19
CA PHE A 453 -19.74 -27.43 8.92
C PHE A 453 -20.33 -26.66 7.72
N GLY A 454 -20.28 -25.32 7.76
CA GLY A 454 -20.64 -24.48 6.61
C GLY A 454 -21.71 -23.41 6.91
N LEU A 455 -22.22 -22.78 5.86
CA LEU A 455 -23.16 -21.67 5.95
C LEU A 455 -24.62 -22.14 6.06
N ASP A 456 -25.35 -21.71 7.08
CA ASP A 456 -26.81 -21.82 7.11
C ASP A 456 -27.43 -20.76 6.17
N ARG A 457 -27.66 -21.18 4.92
CA ARG A 457 -28.17 -20.32 3.84
C ARG A 457 -29.53 -19.69 4.17
N SER A 458 -30.38 -20.39 4.91
CA SER A 458 -31.70 -19.90 5.31
C SER A 458 -31.58 -18.86 6.41
N ARG A 459 -30.69 -19.08 7.38
CA ARG A 459 -30.38 -18.08 8.41
C ARG A 459 -29.75 -16.83 7.81
N PHE A 460 -28.84 -16.98 6.85
CA PHE A 460 -28.18 -15.85 6.18
C PHE A 460 -29.17 -14.95 5.45
N LYS A 461 -30.05 -15.55 4.64
CA LYS A 461 -31.11 -14.80 3.93
C LYS A 461 -32.04 -14.06 4.89
N ARG A 462 -32.49 -14.73 5.95
CA ARG A 462 -33.35 -14.10 6.96
C ARG A 462 -32.68 -12.92 7.67
N CYS A 463 -31.41 -13.06 8.08
CA CYS A 463 -30.69 -11.95 8.72
C CYS A 463 -30.56 -10.75 7.76
N LEU A 464 -30.29 -11.00 6.48
CA LEU A 464 -30.24 -9.94 5.46
C LEU A 464 -31.60 -9.29 5.19
N GLU A 465 -32.68 -10.06 5.19
CA GLU A 465 -34.04 -9.53 5.03
C GLU A 465 -34.44 -8.68 6.25
N GLU A 466 -34.14 -9.14 7.47
CA GLU A 466 -34.40 -8.40 8.71
C GLU A 466 -33.58 -7.10 8.78
N GLU A 467 -32.27 -7.14 8.53
CA GLU A 467 -31.44 -5.92 8.56
C GLU A 467 -31.65 -5.01 7.32
N GLY A 468 -32.14 -5.57 6.22
CA GLY A 468 -32.42 -4.84 4.98
C GLY A 468 -33.75 -4.08 4.97
N GLN A 469 -34.70 -4.46 5.84
CA GLN A 469 -36.06 -3.88 5.88
C GLN A 469 -36.08 -2.37 6.11
N ASP A 470 -35.11 -1.85 6.88
CA ASP A 470 -35.03 -0.43 7.21
C ASP A 470 -34.31 0.41 6.14
N THR A 471 -33.90 -0.20 5.02
CA THR A 471 -33.17 0.50 3.96
C THR A 471 -34.10 1.40 3.14
N PRO A 472 -33.88 2.73 3.10
CA PRO A 472 -34.67 3.65 2.27
C PRO A 472 -34.62 3.26 0.78
N ASN A 473 -35.72 3.50 0.06
CA ASN A 473 -35.82 3.21 -1.38
C ASN A 473 -35.29 4.33 -2.27
N ASP A 474 -34.94 5.48 -1.69
CA ASP A 474 -34.50 6.69 -2.36
C ASP A 474 -33.24 7.29 -1.71
N GLY A 475 -32.63 8.24 -2.42
CA GLY A 475 -31.38 8.89 -2.02
C GLY A 475 -30.15 7.98 -2.07
N PRO A 476 -29.01 8.44 -1.52
CA PRO A 476 -27.77 7.66 -1.48
C PRO A 476 -27.94 6.30 -0.81
N ALA A 477 -28.80 6.21 0.22
CA ALA A 477 -29.03 4.98 0.97
C ALA A 477 -29.70 3.85 0.16
N ALA A 478 -30.41 4.18 -0.92
CA ALA A 478 -30.99 3.18 -1.81
C ALA A 478 -29.92 2.28 -2.47
N ILE A 479 -28.65 2.71 -2.51
CA ILE A 479 -27.55 1.88 -3.02
C ILE A 479 -27.36 0.59 -2.18
N ARG A 480 -27.73 0.61 -0.89
CA ARG A 480 -27.64 -0.54 -0.01
C ARG A 480 -28.43 -1.74 -0.55
N HIS A 481 -29.63 -1.54 -1.09
CA HIS A 481 -30.42 -2.61 -1.72
C HIS A 481 -29.63 -3.35 -2.81
N THR A 482 -28.91 -2.60 -3.63
CA THR A 482 -28.08 -3.16 -4.71
C THR A 482 -26.89 -3.93 -4.15
N VAL A 483 -26.19 -3.38 -3.16
CA VAL A 483 -25.02 -4.03 -2.51
C VAL A 483 -25.44 -5.29 -1.78
N LEU A 484 -26.47 -5.21 -0.92
CA LEU A 484 -27.01 -6.34 -0.18
C LEU A 484 -27.38 -7.48 -1.13
N TYR A 485 -28.10 -7.18 -2.21
CA TYR A 485 -28.49 -8.20 -3.19
C TYR A 485 -27.28 -8.83 -3.92
N GLN A 486 -26.33 -8.01 -4.39
CA GLN A 486 -25.15 -8.49 -5.13
C GLN A 486 -24.26 -9.37 -4.25
N GLU A 487 -23.94 -8.90 -3.05
CA GLU A 487 -23.06 -9.62 -2.13
C GLU A 487 -23.74 -10.85 -1.52
N ALA A 488 -25.05 -10.78 -1.21
CA ALA A 488 -25.80 -11.95 -0.78
C ALA A 488 -25.82 -13.05 -1.83
N ARG A 489 -26.06 -12.68 -3.10
CA ARG A 489 -26.05 -13.62 -4.23
C ARG A 489 -24.68 -14.28 -4.39
N ARG A 490 -23.61 -13.51 -4.18
CA ARG A 490 -22.23 -13.98 -4.23
C ARG A 490 -21.91 -14.96 -3.10
N VAL A 491 -22.16 -14.58 -1.84
CA VAL A 491 -22.00 -15.47 -0.67
C VAL A 491 -22.75 -16.80 -0.87
N LEU A 492 -24.00 -16.72 -1.34
CA LEU A 492 -24.81 -17.90 -1.62
C LEU A 492 -24.29 -18.73 -2.82
N ARG A 493 -23.61 -18.13 -3.79
CA ARG A 493 -23.01 -18.87 -4.89
C ARG A 493 -21.80 -19.67 -4.42
N GLU A 494 -20.91 -19.05 -3.64
CA GLU A 494 -19.68 -19.68 -3.16
C GLU A 494 -19.95 -20.71 -2.04
N ALA A 495 -21.03 -20.57 -1.29
CA ALA A 495 -21.46 -21.57 -0.29
C ALA A 495 -22.18 -22.80 -0.90
N ARG A 496 -22.00 -23.09 -2.20
CA ARG A 496 -22.50 -24.30 -2.88
C ARG A 496 -21.36 -25.28 -3.02
#